data_AF-A0A3D4PAA8-F1
#
_entry.id   AF-A0A3D4PAA8-F1
#
_cell.length_a   1.000
_cell.length_b   1.000
_cell.length_c   1.000
_cell.angle_alpha   90.00
_cell.angle_beta   90.00
_cell.angle_gamma   90.00
#
_symmetry.space_group_name_H-M   'P 1'
#
loop_
_entity.id
_entity.type
_entity.pdbx_description
1 polymer ?
#
loop_
_entity_poly.entity_id
_entity_poly.type
_entity_poly.pdbx_seq_one_letter_code
_entity_poly.pdbx_strand_id
1 'polypeptide(L)' 'MGSQKKALADIGYERRNGYVWYGNWPQKVLDDEYQEWKQQITAKPKE' A
#
# COMPACT_ATOMS: atom_id res chain seq x y z
N MET A 1 -18.61 -6.49 -17.29
CA MET A 1 -18.23 -6.47 -15.85
C MET A 1 -16.80 -7.00 -15.72
N GLY A 2 -15.99 -6.43 -14.83
CA GLY A 2 -14.63 -6.93 -14.58
C GLY A 2 -14.65 -8.18 -13.71
N SER A 3 -13.95 -9.23 -14.14
CA SER A 3 -13.76 -10.46 -13.34
C SER A 3 -12.47 -10.35 -12.53
N GLN A 4 -12.55 -10.61 -11.23
CA GLN A 4 -11.35 -10.67 -10.38
C GLN A 4 -10.46 -11.85 -10.83
N LYS A 5 -9.17 -11.58 -11.01
CA LYS A 5 -8.16 -12.58 -11.34
C LYS A 5 -7.35 -12.91 -10.09
N LYS A 6 -7.08 -14.20 -9.88
CA LYS A 6 -6.35 -14.68 -8.70
C LYS A 6 -4.85 -14.72 -8.94
N ALA A 7 -4.41 -15.00 -10.17
CA ALA A 7 -3.00 -14.94 -10.53
C ALA A 7 -2.71 -13.75 -11.45
N LEU A 8 -1.51 -13.18 -11.32
CA LEU A 8 -1.04 -12.09 -12.18
C LEU A 8 -0.97 -12.53 -13.67
N ALA A 9 -0.66 -13.80 -13.91
CA ALA A 9 -0.61 -14.39 -15.24
C ALA A 9 -1.97 -14.36 -15.97
N ASP A 10 -3.08 -14.36 -15.22
CA ASP A 10 -4.44 -14.32 -15.78
C ASP A 10 -4.89 -12.91 -16.18
N ILE A 11 -4.07 -11.89 -15.90
CA ILE A 11 -4.31 -10.50 -16.26
C ILE A 11 -3.82 -10.26 -17.69
N GLY A 12 -4.65 -9.59 -18.50
CA GLY A 12 -4.31 -9.23 -19.88
C GLY A 12 -3.06 -8.35 -19.97
N TYR A 13 -2.32 -8.49 -21.08
CA TYR A 13 -1.00 -7.89 -21.29
C TYR A 13 -0.91 -6.40 -20.91
N GLU A 14 -1.83 -5.58 -21.44
CA GLU A 14 -1.84 -4.14 -21.18
C GLU A 14 -1.99 -3.80 -19.69
N ARG A 15 -2.89 -4.50 -18.99
CA ARG A 15 -3.14 -4.25 -17.56
C ARG A 15 -2.05 -4.83 -16.66
N ARG A 16 -1.46 -5.96 -17.06
CA ARG A 16 -0.35 -6.57 -16.33
C ARG A 16 0.89 -5.67 -16.36
N ASN A 17 1.14 -5.00 -17.49
CA ASN A 17 2.33 -4.18 -17.69
C ASN A 17 2.10 -2.68 -17.43
N GLY A 18 0.85 -2.20 -17.55
CA GLY A 18 0.49 -0.79 -17.35
C GLY A 18 0.27 -0.38 -15.89
N TYR A 19 0.26 -1.34 -14.95
CA TYR A 19 0.09 -1.08 -13.52
C TYR A 19 1.16 -1.81 -12.71
N VAL A 20 1.52 -1.21 -11.58
CA VAL A 20 2.44 -1.83 -10.61
C VAL A 20 1.62 -2.67 -9.63
N TRP A 21 1.77 -3.99 -9.73
CA TRP A 21 0.99 -4.96 -8.93
C TRP A 21 1.65 -5.33 -7.60
N TYR A 22 2.97 -5.16 -7.49
CA TYR A 22 3.76 -5.41 -6.29
C TYR A 22 4.80 -4.31 -6.09
N GLY A 23 5.17 -4.05 -4.85
CA GLY A 23 6.09 -2.98 -4.51
C GLY A 23 6.32 -2.90 -3.00
N ASN A 24 7.27 -2.06 -2.61
CA ASN A 24 7.70 -1.89 -1.22
C ASN A 24 6.99 -0.73 -0.52
N TRP A 25 5.77 -0.37 -0.94
CA TRP A 25 5.00 0.72 -0.35
C TRP A 25 4.87 0.64 1.18
N PRO A 26 4.73 -0.54 1.81
CA PRO A 26 4.68 -0.63 3.27
C PRO A 26 5.98 -0.24 3.97
N GLN A 27 7.13 -0.28 3.30
CA GLN A 27 8.44 -0.08 3.93
C GLN A 27 8.54 1.29 4.61
N LYS A 28 8.18 2.36 3.89
CA LYS A 28 8.18 3.72 4.43
C LYS A 28 7.24 3.89 5.63
N VAL A 29 6.10 3.20 5.60
CA VAL A 29 5.15 3.20 6.72
C VAL A 29 5.77 2.56 7.95
N LEU A 30 6.46 1.44 7.77
CA LEU A 30 7.06 0.68 8.86
C LEU A 30 8.28 1.39 9.46
N ASP A 31 9.11 2.00 8.61
CA ASP A 31 10.36 2.64 9.02
C ASP A 31 10.09 3.96 9.76
N ASP A 32 9.25 4.82 9.18
CA ASP A 32 9.14 6.21 9.62
C ASP A 32 7.71 6.59 10.02
N GLU A 33 6.76 6.46 9.09
CA GLU A 33 5.44 7.10 9.23
C GLU A 33 4.64 6.55 10.42
N TYR A 34 4.80 5.26 10.74
CA TYR A 34 4.16 4.66 11.91
C TYR A 34 4.66 5.26 13.23
N GLN A 35 5.98 5.46 13.36
CA GLN A 35 6.55 6.04 14.59
C GLN A 35 6.16 7.51 14.72
N GLU A 36 6.23 8.27 13.62
CA GLU A 36 5.79 9.67 13.58
C GLU A 36 4.33 9.82 13.98
N TRP A 37 3.44 9.02 13.41
CA TRP A 37 2.02 9.00 13.78
C TRP A 37 1.84 8.69 15.26
N LYS A 38 2.54 7.66 15.77
CA LYS A 38 2.47 7.26 17.18
C LYS A 38 2.93 8.38 18.12
N GLN A 39 3.97 9.13 17.74
CA GLN A 39 4.42 10.30 18.49
C GLN A 39 3.36 11.41 18.45
N GLN A 40 2.76 11.71 17.30
CA GLN A 40 1.72 12.75 17.18
C GLN A 40 0.50 12.46 18.06
N ILE A 41 0.03 11.20 18.11
CA ILE A 41 -1.12 10.84 18.96
C ILE A 41 -0.77 10.88 20.46
N THR A 42 0.50 10.71 20.82
CA THR A 42 0.95 10.75 22.22
C THR A 42 1.26 12.18 22.67
N ALA A 43 1.75 13.02 21.75
CA ALA A 43 2.10 14.41 22.00
C ALA A 43 0.90 15.36 21.97
N LYS A 44 -0.20 14.99 21.31
CA LYS A 44 -1.46 15.73 21.41
C LYS A 44 -2.08 15.48 22.79
N PRO A 45 -2.25 16.51 23.63
CA PRO A 45 -3.06 16.36 24.84
C PRO A 45 -4.45 15.90 24.42
N LYS A 46 -5.01 14.95 25.16
CA LYS A 46 -6.40 14.52 25.01
C LYS A 46 -7.28 15.71 25.41
N GLU A 47 -7.91 16.37 24.43
CA GLU A 47 -8.99 17.35 24.66
C GLU A 47 -10.17 16.71 25.40
#